data_AF-G7WIZ5-F1
#
_entry.id   AF-G7WIZ5-F1
#
_cell.length_a   1.000
_cell.length_b   1.000
_cell.length_c   1.000
_cell.angle_alpha   90.00
_cell.angle_beta   90.00
_cell.angle_gamma   90.00
#
_symmetry.space_group_name_H-M   'P 1'
#
loop_
_entity.id
_entity.type
_entity.pdbx_description
1 polymer ?
#
loop_
_entity_poly.entity_id
_entity_poly.type
_entity_poly.pdbx_seq_one_letter_code
_entity_poly.pdbx_strand_id
1 'polypeptide(L)'
;MDKYVELARELKMENAMLITNEDIHFDIRANLKCKWGCGDYLSVKCHSRDTTFLERVEMIKRYKRILIVHSHDAHELSKALLELERRAFLDGYYFAFAIRSCNLCKLCSVNSGGQCPTPEKIRPCDQLFGIDVYKTVRSAGLPCEVLTNKDDTQNRYGFLLID
;
A
#
# COMPACT_ATOMS: atom_id res chain seq x y z
N MET A 1 19.22 3.89 -12.78
CA MET A 1 18.09 4.06 -11.83
C MET A 1 16.91 3.32 -12.43
N ASP A 2 16.14 2.57 -11.62
CA ASP A 2 15.00 1.82 -12.15
C ASP A 2 13.89 2.76 -12.64
N LYS A 3 13.22 2.41 -13.74
CA LYS A 3 12.17 3.21 -14.37
C LYS A 3 11.08 3.63 -13.39
N TYR A 4 10.64 2.74 -12.50
CA TYR A 4 9.52 3.03 -11.61
C TYR A 4 9.90 3.92 -10.42
N VAL A 5 11.17 3.87 -10.00
CA VAL A 5 11.72 4.83 -9.02
C VAL A 5 11.69 6.24 -9.61
N GLU A 6 12.08 6.40 -10.88
CA GLU A 6 12.04 7.70 -11.56
C GLU A 6 10.61 8.20 -11.75
N LEU A 7 9.69 7.33 -12.17
CA LEU A 7 8.27 7.68 -12.30
C LEU A 7 7.65 8.10 -10.95
N ALA A 8 8.00 7.42 -9.85
CA ALA A 8 7.52 7.82 -8.53
C ALA A 8 8.03 9.21 -8.12
N ARG A 9 9.29 9.54 -8.48
CA ARG A 9 9.86 10.89 -8.27
C ARG A 9 9.14 11.94 -9.12
N GLU A 10 8.85 11.65 -10.39
CA GLU A 10 8.06 12.53 -11.26
C GLU A 10 6.65 12.79 -10.70
N LEU A 11 6.06 11.78 -10.05
CA LEU A 11 4.79 11.87 -9.33
C LEU A 11 4.92 12.54 -7.95
N LYS A 12 6.09 13.13 -7.62
CA LYS A 12 6.37 13.87 -6.37
C LYS A 12 6.25 13.03 -5.10
N MET A 13 6.60 11.74 -5.18
CA MET A 13 6.74 10.90 -3.99
C MET A 13 8.06 11.20 -3.28
N GLU A 14 8.04 11.24 -1.95
CA GLU A 14 9.17 11.66 -1.10
C GLU A 14 10.36 10.71 -1.26
N ASN A 15 10.09 9.40 -1.21
CA ASN A 15 11.07 8.36 -1.47
C ASN A 15 10.44 7.25 -2.31
N ALA A 16 11.25 6.62 -3.15
CA ALA A 16 10.89 5.40 -3.83
C ALA A 16 12.12 4.52 -3.98
N MET A 17 11.95 3.21 -3.74
CA MET A 17 13.04 2.26 -3.92
C MET A 17 12.52 0.86 -4.21
N LEU A 18 13.30 0.09 -4.96
CA LEU A 18 13.03 -1.31 -5.21
C LEU A 18 13.62 -2.18 -4.09
N ILE A 19 12.83 -3.15 -3.68
CA ILE A 19 13.19 -4.25 -2.80
C ILE A 19 12.71 -5.58 -3.40
N THR A 20 13.05 -6.68 -2.75
CA THR A 20 12.58 -8.02 -3.08
C THR A 20 11.51 -8.49 -2.09
N ASN A 21 10.87 -9.62 -2.37
CA ASN A 21 9.96 -10.27 -1.43
C ASN A 21 10.63 -10.66 -0.10
N GLU A 22 11.92 -10.97 -0.08
CA GLU A 22 12.66 -11.35 1.14
C GLU A 22 12.85 -10.16 2.11
N ASP A 23 12.76 -8.93 1.60
CA ASP A 23 12.84 -7.71 2.39
C ASP A 23 11.50 -7.36 3.08
N ILE A 24 10.40 -8.00 2.67
CA ILE A 24 9.08 -7.79 3.28
C ILE A 24 8.97 -8.61 4.57
N HIS A 25 8.78 -7.92 5.68
CA HIS A 25 8.52 -8.58 6.96
C HIS A 25 7.03 -8.77 7.18
N PHE A 26 6.61 -10.01 7.37
CA PHE A 26 5.24 -10.35 7.73
C PHE A 26 5.10 -10.59 9.23
N ASP A 27 4.03 -10.06 9.80
CA ASP A 27 3.68 -10.32 11.20
C ASP A 27 2.15 -10.35 11.36
N ILE A 28 1.64 -11.44 11.94
CA ILE A 28 0.20 -11.62 12.16
C ILE A 28 -0.40 -10.51 13.03
N ARG A 29 0.40 -9.85 13.88
CA ARG A 29 -0.05 -8.72 14.70
C ARG A 29 -0.49 -7.53 13.83
N ALA A 30 0.11 -7.32 12.66
CA ALA A 30 -0.35 -6.28 11.72
C ALA A 30 -1.78 -6.57 11.24
N ASN A 31 -2.05 -7.84 10.87
CA ASN A 31 -3.39 -8.28 10.47
C ASN A 31 -4.41 -8.18 11.61
N LEU A 32 -4.05 -8.66 12.81
CA LEU A 32 -4.96 -8.66 13.95
C LEU A 32 -5.26 -7.23 14.44
N LYS A 33 -4.27 -6.33 14.47
CA LYS A 33 -4.51 -4.91 14.79
C LYS A 33 -5.45 -4.25 13.78
N CYS A 34 -5.34 -4.60 12.49
CA CYS A 34 -6.26 -4.12 11.46
C CYS A 34 -7.70 -4.59 11.74
N LYS A 35 -7.89 -5.88 12.03
CA LYS A 35 -9.22 -6.46 12.34
C LYS A 35 -9.90 -5.83 13.55
N TRP A 36 -9.15 -5.58 14.61
CA TRP A 36 -9.70 -5.09 15.87
C TRP A 36 -9.74 -3.57 15.98
N GLY A 37 -8.78 -2.86 15.36
CA GLY A 37 -8.57 -1.43 15.58
C GLY A 37 -9.00 -0.52 14.44
N CYS A 38 -9.34 -1.05 13.26
CA CYS A 38 -9.67 -0.25 12.09
C CYS A 38 -11.18 -0.26 11.80
N GLY A 39 -11.82 0.91 11.85
CA GLY A 39 -13.24 1.06 11.49
C GLY A 39 -13.56 0.72 10.03
N ASP A 40 -12.55 0.70 9.16
CA ASP A 40 -12.71 0.43 7.73
C ASP A 40 -12.56 -1.06 7.35
N TYR A 41 -12.21 -1.93 8.30
CA TYR A 41 -11.87 -3.33 8.02
C TYR A 41 -12.98 -4.10 7.28
N LEU A 42 -14.25 -3.90 7.67
CA LEU A 42 -15.40 -4.53 7.01
C LEU A 42 -15.96 -3.70 5.85
N SER A 43 -15.47 -2.48 5.66
CA SER A 43 -15.92 -1.63 4.56
C SER A 43 -15.37 -2.13 3.22
N VAL A 44 -16.03 -1.77 2.13
CA VAL A 44 -15.54 -2.06 0.77
C VAL A 44 -14.11 -1.54 0.53
N LYS A 45 -13.63 -0.57 1.30
CA LYS A 45 -12.29 0.04 1.18
C LYS A 45 -11.16 -0.90 1.59
N CYS A 46 -11.35 -1.77 2.58
CA CYS A 46 -10.32 -2.74 2.99
C CYS A 46 -10.90 -4.14 3.34
N HIS A 47 -11.99 -4.53 2.66
CA HIS A 47 -12.58 -5.87 2.77
C HIS A 47 -11.57 -6.96 2.34
N SER A 48 -11.48 -8.06 3.10
CA SER A 48 -10.55 -9.16 2.80
C SER A 48 -10.91 -9.98 1.55
N ARG A 49 -12.15 -9.84 1.06
CA ARG A 49 -12.71 -10.58 -0.09
C ARG A 49 -12.48 -12.09 0.05
N ASP A 50 -12.75 -12.58 1.26
CA ASP A 50 -12.62 -14.00 1.65
C ASP A 50 -11.21 -14.61 1.51
N THR A 51 -10.19 -13.79 1.26
CA THR A 51 -8.80 -14.25 1.26
C THR A 51 -8.28 -14.48 2.69
N THR A 52 -7.52 -15.55 2.87
CA THR A 52 -6.81 -15.92 4.10
C THR A 52 -5.49 -15.13 4.21
N PHE A 53 -4.92 -15.10 5.42
CA PHE A 53 -3.60 -14.48 5.62
C PHE A 53 -2.52 -15.18 4.79
N LEU A 54 -2.56 -16.52 4.70
CA LEU A 54 -1.56 -17.30 3.97
C LEU A 54 -1.63 -17.06 2.47
N GLU A 55 -2.82 -16.94 1.87
CA GLU A 55 -2.96 -16.60 0.44
C GLU A 55 -2.35 -15.24 0.11
N ARG A 56 -2.54 -14.25 0.99
CA ARG A 56 -1.97 -12.90 0.82
C ARG A 56 -0.45 -12.88 0.94
N VAL A 57 0.11 -13.65 1.88
CA VAL A 57 1.57 -13.82 2.02
C VAL A 57 2.15 -14.54 0.80
N GLU A 58 1.53 -15.63 0.37
CA GLU A 58 1.98 -16.41 -0.79
C GLU A 58 1.95 -15.56 -2.06
N MET A 59 0.92 -14.73 -2.24
CA MET A 59 0.86 -13.77 -3.35
C MET A 59 2.11 -12.88 -3.39
N ILE A 60 2.47 -12.21 -2.30
CA ILE A 60 3.63 -11.32 -2.27
C ILE A 60 4.93 -12.10 -2.52
N LYS A 61 5.05 -13.31 -1.97
CA LYS A 61 6.23 -14.16 -2.15
C LYS A 61 6.51 -14.55 -3.60
N ARG A 62 5.54 -14.46 -4.51
CA ARG A 62 5.74 -14.72 -5.95
C ARG A 62 6.43 -13.58 -6.69
N TYR A 63 6.42 -12.36 -6.16
CA TYR A 63 7.01 -11.21 -6.83
C TYR A 63 8.51 -11.09 -6.50
N LYS A 64 9.32 -10.81 -7.52
CA LYS A 64 10.76 -10.59 -7.34
C LYS A 64 11.13 -9.12 -7.16
N ARG A 65 10.25 -8.21 -7.60
CA ARG A 65 10.45 -6.77 -7.53
C ARG A 65 9.23 -6.13 -6.88
N ILE A 66 9.48 -5.39 -5.82
CA ILE A 66 8.48 -4.63 -5.10
C ILE A 66 9.01 -3.22 -4.94
N LEU A 67 8.26 -2.23 -5.42
CA LEU A 67 8.59 -0.82 -5.24
C LEU A 67 7.91 -0.32 -3.97
N ILE A 68 8.69 0.14 -3.00
CA ILE A 68 8.19 0.95 -1.89
C ILE A 68 8.02 2.37 -2.39
N VAL A 69 6.88 2.99 -2.09
CA VAL A 69 6.59 4.39 -2.37
C VAL A 69 6.21 5.08 -1.07
N HIS A 70 6.87 6.20 -0.77
CA HIS A 70 6.69 7.00 0.45
C HIS A 70 6.10 8.37 0.12
N SER A 71 5.14 8.82 0.93
CA SER A 71 4.64 10.20 0.93
C SER A 71 4.13 10.59 2.31
N HIS A 72 4.03 11.90 2.56
CA HIS A 72 3.32 12.43 3.72
C HIS A 72 1.82 12.62 3.47
N ASP A 73 1.40 12.61 2.20
CA ASP A 73 0.00 12.79 1.77
C ASP A 73 -0.61 11.45 1.31
N ALA A 74 -1.69 11.02 1.98
CA ALA A 74 -2.34 9.74 1.68
C ALA A 74 -3.06 9.74 0.32
N HIS A 75 -3.59 10.88 -0.08
CA HIS A 75 -4.35 11.05 -1.32
C HIS A 75 -3.42 11.02 -2.52
N GLU A 76 -2.32 11.77 -2.46
CA GLU A 76 -1.31 11.75 -3.52
C GLU A 76 -0.61 10.39 -3.62
N LEU A 77 -0.30 9.73 -2.48
CA LEU A 77 0.20 8.35 -2.50
C LEU A 77 -0.76 7.39 -3.19
N SER A 78 -2.06 7.50 -2.90
CA SER A 78 -3.09 6.67 -3.51
C SER A 78 -3.19 6.85 -5.03
N LYS A 79 -3.09 8.10 -5.51
CA LYS A 79 -3.09 8.41 -6.94
C LYS A 79 -1.83 7.91 -7.62
N ALA A 80 -0.67 8.17 -7.01
CA ALA A 80 0.62 7.77 -7.54
C ALA A 80 0.72 6.25 -7.71
N LEU A 81 0.34 5.47 -6.70
CA LEU A 81 0.40 4.01 -6.79
C LEU A 81 -0.51 3.42 -7.88
N LEU A 82 -1.70 3.99 -8.09
CA LEU A 82 -2.57 3.54 -9.18
C LEU A 82 -2.02 3.92 -10.56
N GLU A 83 -1.41 5.09 -10.69
CA GLU A 83 -0.76 5.46 -11.96
C GLU A 83 0.47 4.58 -12.22
N LEU A 84 1.29 4.30 -11.20
CA LEU A 84 2.43 3.40 -11.31
C LEU A 84 2.00 1.97 -11.66
N GLU A 85 0.95 1.46 -11.02
CA GLU A 85 0.34 0.15 -11.34
C GLU A 85 -0.14 0.11 -12.80
N ARG A 86 -0.86 1.15 -13.24
CA ARG A 86 -1.33 1.26 -14.64
C ARG A 86 -0.17 1.29 -15.63
N ARG A 87 0.90 2.03 -15.32
CA ARG A 87 2.10 2.09 -16.17
C ARG A 87 2.79 0.74 -16.23
N ALA A 88 2.97 0.08 -15.09
CA ALA A 88 3.59 -1.24 -15.03
C ALA A 88 2.81 -2.28 -15.82
N PHE A 89 1.50 -2.29 -15.69
CA PHE A 89 0.63 -3.14 -16.49
C PHE A 89 0.81 -2.90 -18.00
N LEU A 90 0.84 -1.64 -18.43
CA LEU A 90 1.03 -1.28 -19.84
C LEU A 90 2.44 -1.57 -20.37
N ASP A 91 3.43 -1.69 -19.49
CA ASP A 91 4.80 -2.09 -19.83
C ASP A 91 4.96 -3.62 -19.94
N GLY A 92 3.88 -4.39 -19.76
CA GLY A 92 3.86 -5.85 -19.91
C GLY A 92 3.91 -6.64 -18.60
N TYR A 93 3.98 -5.97 -17.44
CA TYR A 93 3.92 -6.61 -16.12
C TYR A 93 2.44 -6.86 -15.76
N TYR A 94 1.87 -7.90 -16.35
CA TYR A 94 0.43 -8.18 -16.32
C TYR A 94 -0.10 -8.57 -14.93
N PHE A 95 0.78 -8.90 -13.99
CA PHE A 95 0.44 -9.09 -12.57
C PHE A 95 0.76 -7.85 -11.71
N ALA A 96 1.10 -6.70 -12.30
CA ALA A 96 1.33 -5.48 -11.54
C ALA A 96 0.15 -5.18 -10.60
N PHE A 97 0.46 -5.02 -9.31
CA PHE A 97 -0.56 -4.89 -8.28
C PHE A 97 -0.11 -3.96 -7.15
N ALA A 98 -0.91 -2.92 -6.88
CA ALA A 98 -0.65 -1.98 -5.79
C ALA A 98 -1.29 -2.44 -4.47
N ILE A 99 -0.56 -2.29 -3.37
CA ILE A 99 -1.03 -2.45 -1.99
C ILE A 99 -0.96 -1.08 -1.31
N ARG A 100 -2.13 -0.56 -0.90
CA ARG A 100 -2.27 0.74 -0.21
C ARG A 100 -3.66 0.90 0.39
N SER A 101 -3.75 1.65 1.49
CA SER A 101 -5.05 2.06 2.06
C SER A 101 -5.76 3.11 1.21
N CYS A 102 -7.09 3.00 1.07
CA CYS A 102 -7.83 3.82 0.13
C CYS A 102 -8.04 5.27 0.58
N ASN A 103 -7.43 6.24 -0.11
CA ASN A 103 -7.59 7.68 0.14
C ASN A 103 -7.85 8.49 -1.15
N LEU A 104 -8.56 7.93 -2.14
CA LEU A 104 -8.78 8.59 -3.44
C LEU A 104 -9.79 9.74 -3.39
N CYS A 105 -10.68 9.77 -2.41
CA CYS A 105 -11.73 10.78 -2.34
C CYS A 105 -11.46 11.72 -1.17
N LYS A 106 -11.63 13.03 -1.37
CA LYS A 106 -11.63 14.01 -0.26
C LYS A 106 -12.75 13.71 0.73
N LEU A 107 -13.92 13.33 0.22
CA LEU A 107 -15.06 12.84 0.99
C LEU A 107 -15.48 11.48 0.43
N CYS A 108 -15.35 10.42 1.23
CA CYS A 108 -15.68 9.08 0.78
C CYS A 108 -17.18 8.79 1.01
N SER A 109 -17.93 8.59 -0.07
CA SER A 109 -19.36 8.22 -0.04
C SER A 109 -19.66 7.01 0.87
N VAL A 110 -18.74 6.04 0.91
CA VAL A 110 -18.85 4.85 1.78
C VAL A 110 -18.94 5.20 3.26
N ASN A 111 -18.26 6.27 3.70
CA ASN A 111 -18.31 6.70 5.10
C ASN A 111 -19.68 7.24 5.50
N SER A 112 -20.49 7.66 4.53
CA SER A 112 -21.85 8.16 4.71
C SER A 112 -22.91 7.12 4.32
N GLY A 113 -22.53 5.84 4.18
CA GLY A 113 -23.43 4.76 3.80
C GLY A 113 -23.75 4.66 2.31
N GLY A 114 -23.14 5.51 1.48
CA GLY A 114 -23.29 5.46 0.02
C GLY A 114 -22.38 4.42 -0.64
N GLN A 115 -22.56 4.23 -1.94
CA GLN A 115 -21.72 3.33 -2.73
C GLN A 115 -20.41 4.01 -3.16
N CYS A 116 -19.35 3.20 -3.35
CA CYS A 116 -18.11 3.69 -3.96
C CYS A 116 -18.35 3.96 -5.45
N PRO A 117 -18.00 5.15 -5.98
CA PRO A 117 -18.16 5.45 -7.40
C PRO A 117 -17.07 4.81 -8.29
N THR A 118 -15.97 4.33 -7.70
CA THR A 118 -14.84 3.71 -8.41
C THR A 118 -14.35 2.45 -7.67
N PRO A 119 -15.20 1.42 -7.47
CA PRO A 119 -14.84 0.22 -6.70
C PRO A 119 -13.67 -0.56 -7.33
N GLU A 120 -13.45 -0.44 -8.64
CA GLU A 120 -12.36 -1.05 -9.40
C GLU A 120 -10.98 -0.49 -9.04
N LYS A 121 -10.93 0.74 -8.49
CA LYS A 121 -9.68 1.39 -8.07
C LYS A 121 -9.28 1.05 -6.63
N ILE A 122 -10.12 0.33 -5.90
CA ILE A 122 -9.83 -0.07 -4.52
C ILE A 122 -8.71 -1.11 -4.54
N ARG A 123 -7.72 -0.90 -3.65
CA ARG A 123 -6.62 -1.83 -3.40
C ARG A 123 -6.61 -2.15 -1.90
N PRO A 124 -6.13 -3.35 -1.52
CA PRO A 124 -6.05 -3.73 -0.12
C PRO A 124 -4.98 -2.92 0.61
N CYS A 125 -5.21 -2.69 1.91
CA CYS A 125 -4.25 -2.06 2.79
C CYS A 125 -3.11 -3.02 3.17
N ASP A 126 -1.92 -2.50 3.44
CA ASP A 126 -0.70 -3.24 3.79
C ASP A 126 -0.87 -4.10 5.06
N GLN A 127 -1.50 -3.55 6.09
CA GLN A 127 -1.82 -4.28 7.33
C GLN A 127 -2.77 -5.45 7.09
N LEU A 128 -3.70 -5.34 6.14
CA LEU A 128 -4.56 -6.46 5.75
C LEU A 128 -3.71 -7.61 5.20
N PHE A 129 -2.67 -7.32 4.42
CA PHE A 129 -1.71 -8.33 3.94
C PHE A 129 -0.75 -8.83 5.04
N GLY A 130 -0.81 -8.24 6.23
CA GLY A 130 0.03 -8.59 7.37
C GLY A 130 1.46 -8.11 7.24
N ILE A 131 1.70 -7.07 6.42
CA ILE A 131 3.00 -6.43 6.28
C ILE A 131 3.29 -5.65 7.57
N ASP A 132 4.40 -5.94 8.22
CA ASP A 132 5.00 -5.09 9.24
C ASP A 132 5.71 -3.93 8.53
N VAL A 133 4.95 -2.87 8.23
CA VAL A 133 5.46 -1.70 7.50
C VAL A 133 6.64 -1.08 8.25
N TYR A 134 6.57 -0.95 9.57
CA TYR A 134 7.63 -0.35 10.38
C TYR A 134 8.94 -1.09 10.17
N LYS A 135 8.95 -2.40 10.39
CA LYS A 135 10.18 -3.19 10.25
C LYS A 135 10.65 -3.22 8.80
N THR A 136 9.73 -3.40 7.85
CA THR A 136 10.04 -3.48 6.41
C THR A 136 10.74 -2.21 5.91
N VAL A 137 10.16 -1.03 6.16
CA VAL A 137 10.71 0.21 5.60
C VAL A 137 11.95 0.69 6.37
N ARG A 138 12.03 0.42 7.68
CA ARG A 138 13.24 0.72 8.48
C ARG A 138 14.44 -0.13 8.05
N SER A 139 14.24 -1.42 7.78
CA SER A 139 15.28 -2.30 7.23
C SER A 139 15.78 -1.80 5.87
N ALA A 140 14.91 -1.13 5.10
CA ALA A 140 15.24 -0.50 3.83
C ALA A 140 15.85 0.92 3.98
N GLY A 141 16.06 1.41 5.20
CA GLY A 141 16.65 2.73 5.48
C GLY A 141 15.68 3.92 5.34
N LEU A 142 14.37 3.67 5.31
CA LEU A 142 13.33 4.72 5.19
C LEU A 142 12.78 5.13 6.58
N PRO A 143 12.34 6.39 6.74
CA PRO A 143 11.88 6.92 8.03
C PRO A 143 10.49 6.40 8.41
N CYS A 144 10.34 5.76 9.57
CA CYS A 144 9.02 5.38 10.05
C CYS A 144 9.04 5.27 11.57
N GLU A 145 8.67 6.32 12.29
CA GLU A 145 8.63 6.33 13.75
C GLU A 145 7.21 6.35 14.30
N VAL A 146 7.06 5.82 15.53
CA VAL A 146 5.80 5.93 16.27
C VAL A 146 5.63 7.39 16.65
N LEU A 147 4.55 8.00 16.17
CA LEU A 147 4.23 9.39 16.45
C LEU A 147 3.65 9.53 17.86
N THR A 148 3.97 10.64 18.52
CA THR A 148 3.56 10.90 19.91
C THR A 148 2.66 12.13 20.04
N ASN A 149 2.64 13.00 19.02
CA ASN A 149 1.77 14.17 18.95
C ASN A 149 0.87 14.10 17.72
N LYS A 150 -0.26 14.81 17.78
CA LYS A 150 -1.23 14.87 16.68
C LYS A 150 -0.72 15.63 15.46
N ASP A 151 0.20 16.56 15.69
CA ASP A 151 0.77 17.42 14.65
C ASP A 151 2.04 16.83 14.01
N ASP A 152 2.50 15.67 14.51
CA ASP A 152 3.64 14.98 13.92
C ASP A 152 3.32 14.56 12.47
N THR A 153 4.31 14.71 11.58
CA THR A 153 4.14 14.35 10.17
C THR A 153 4.12 12.84 9.99
N GLN A 154 3.05 12.34 9.35
CA GLN A 154 2.88 10.92 9.09
C GLN A 154 3.74 10.46 7.91
N ASN A 155 4.52 9.40 8.10
CA ASN A 155 5.14 8.66 7.00
C ASN A 155 4.12 7.65 6.47
N ARG A 156 3.76 7.73 5.19
CA ARG A 156 2.78 6.85 4.56
C ARG A 156 3.43 6.06 3.45
N TYR A 157 3.22 4.75 3.51
CA TYR A 157 3.84 3.82 2.57
C TYR A 157 2.78 3.08 1.78
N GLY A 158 3.11 2.76 0.55
CA GLY A 158 2.45 1.72 -0.19
C GLY A 158 3.44 1.00 -1.10
N PHE A 159 2.99 -0.12 -1.64
CA PHE A 159 3.85 -1.07 -2.32
C PHE A 159 3.27 -1.33 -3.70
N LEU A 160 4.11 -1.32 -4.73
CA LEU A 160 3.75 -1.81 -6.04
C LEU A 160 4.52 -3.12 -6.29
N LEU A 161 3.79 -4.21 -6.44
CA LEU A 161 4.33 -5.50 -6.84
C LEU A 161 4.48 -5.50 -8.37
N ILE A 162 5.66 -5.88 -8.90
CA ILE A 162 6.00 -5.74 -10.33
C ILE A 162 6.51 -7.07 -10.90
N ASP A 163 5.65 -7.75 -11.66
CA ASP A 163 5.98 -8.96 -12.44
C ASP A 163 5.08 -9.09 -13.68
#